data_AF-A0A395HVL4-F1
#
_entry.id   AF-A0A395HVL4-F1
#
_cell.length_a   1.000
_cell.length_b   1.000
_cell.length_c   1.000
_cell.angle_alpha   90.00
_cell.angle_beta   90.00
_cell.angle_gamma   90.00
#
_symmetry.space_group_name_H-M   'P 1'
#
loop_
_entity.id
_entity.type
_entity.pdbx_description
1 polymer ?
#
loop_
_entity_poly.entity_id
_entity_poly.type
_entity_poly.pdbx_seq_one_letter_code
_entity_poly.pdbx_strand_id
1 'polypeptide(L)'
;MRPTQPLIQILTLAATLTLHPLSAHALLGTSCLSAITAMQELPLHIIQNVQTHACAAGCQPKLSHWTQFGKQAVLEPVVADGAARCSLPDGQAAMVDYLDAVYRSVEAQCQDFLAPRSHFCDDPGAAPPAFMDCARREVNVASARELPRLARYINEESCSKVEAYARSAELWDVDLPRRLGVYVERCHEL
;
A
#
# COMPACT_ATOMS: atom_id res chain seq x y z
N MET A 1 58.01 32.08 -53.56
CA MET A 1 58.03 32.45 -52.12
C MET A 1 56.88 33.43 -51.91
N ARG A 2 55.79 33.26 -51.15
CA ARG A 2 55.21 32.25 -50.25
C ARG A 2 53.72 32.11 -50.63
N PRO A 3 53.04 30.99 -50.35
CA PRO A 3 51.65 30.78 -50.73
C PRO A 3 50.68 31.40 -49.71
N THR A 4 49.61 32.03 -50.19
CA THR A 4 48.44 32.43 -49.38
C THR A 4 47.41 31.31 -49.43
N GLN A 5 47.22 30.62 -48.31
CA GLN A 5 46.17 29.61 -48.12
C GLN A 5 44.79 30.28 -48.03
N PRO A 6 43.76 29.76 -48.72
CA PRO A 6 42.38 30.02 -48.32
C PRO A 6 41.98 29.05 -47.18
N LEU A 7 41.48 29.62 -46.09
CA LEU A 7 40.77 28.90 -45.03
C LEU A 7 39.54 28.20 -45.63
N ILE A 8 39.59 26.87 -45.72
CA ILE A 8 38.39 26.05 -45.92
C ILE A 8 37.83 25.75 -44.54
N GLN A 9 36.78 26.48 -44.15
CA GLN A 9 35.95 26.15 -42.99
C GLN A 9 35.16 24.88 -43.30
N ILE A 10 35.62 23.74 -42.78
CA ILE A 10 34.84 22.51 -42.77
C ILE A 10 33.82 22.65 -41.63
N LEU A 11 32.56 22.96 -41.96
CA LEU A 11 31.43 22.74 -41.06
C LEU A 11 31.21 21.24 -40.92
N THR A 12 31.75 20.65 -39.86
CA THR A 12 31.34 19.33 -39.38
C THR A 12 29.97 19.47 -38.71
N LEU A 13 28.90 19.15 -39.43
CA LEU A 13 27.60 18.82 -38.83
C LEU A 13 27.78 17.57 -37.96
N ALA A 14 28.03 17.77 -36.67
CA ALA A 14 27.87 16.72 -35.67
C ALA A 14 26.37 16.53 -35.44
N ALA A 15 25.75 15.62 -36.19
CA ALA A 15 24.44 15.08 -35.87
C ALA A 15 24.59 14.21 -34.61
N THR A 16 24.59 14.84 -33.45
CA THR A 16 24.40 14.17 -32.17
C THR A 16 22.96 13.67 -32.13
N LEU A 17 22.74 12.45 -32.63
CA LEU A 17 21.61 11.63 -32.23
C LEU A 17 21.72 11.47 -30.71
N THR A 18 21.07 12.37 -29.98
CA THR A 18 20.72 12.18 -28.59
C THR A 18 19.68 11.08 -28.58
N LEU A 19 20.17 9.83 -28.57
CA LEU A 19 19.44 8.70 -28.02
C LEU A 19 19.10 9.10 -26.59
N HIS A 20 17.95 9.72 -26.43
CA HIS A 20 17.34 9.89 -25.12
C HIS A 20 17.25 8.47 -24.57
N PRO A 21 17.85 8.19 -23.40
CA PRO A 21 17.56 6.93 -22.75
C PRO A 21 16.05 6.93 -22.56
N LEU A 22 15.36 6.06 -23.30
CA LEU A 22 13.99 5.69 -23.01
C LEU A 22 14.04 5.21 -21.57
N SER A 23 13.68 6.12 -20.67
CA SER A 23 13.62 5.88 -19.25
C SER A 23 12.81 4.62 -19.09
N ALA A 24 13.41 3.58 -18.48
CA ALA A 24 12.82 2.27 -18.29
C ALA A 24 11.62 2.26 -17.31
N HIS A 25 10.81 3.32 -17.31
CA HIS A 25 9.54 3.43 -16.59
C HIS A 25 8.38 2.75 -17.35
N ALA A 26 8.64 2.14 -18.51
CA ALA A 26 7.63 1.42 -19.30
C ALA A 26 7.30 0.01 -18.77
N LEU A 27 7.69 -0.34 -17.54
CA LEU A 27 7.47 -1.68 -16.97
C LEU A 27 6.14 -1.81 -16.22
N LEU A 28 5.50 -0.71 -15.84
CA LEU A 28 4.17 -0.70 -15.22
C LEU A 28 3.34 0.32 -15.99
N GLY A 29 2.32 -0.16 -16.69
CA GLY A 29 1.30 0.70 -17.27
C GLY A 29 0.50 1.42 -16.18
N THR A 30 -0.44 2.25 -16.64
CA THR A 30 -1.25 3.11 -15.78
C THR A 30 -2.07 2.34 -14.75
N SER A 31 -2.42 1.08 -15.02
CA SER A 31 -3.22 0.26 -14.11
C SER A 31 -2.40 -0.17 -12.90
N CYS A 32 -1.13 -0.55 -13.10
CA CYS A 32 -0.27 -0.89 -11.96
C CYS A 32 0.10 0.30 -11.10
N LEU A 33 0.29 1.48 -11.69
CA LEU A 33 0.48 2.69 -10.87
C LEU A 33 -0.76 2.97 -10.00
N SER A 34 -1.95 2.87 -10.58
CA SER A 34 -3.21 3.11 -9.87
C SER A 34 -3.50 2.05 -8.81
N ALA A 35 -3.18 0.79 -9.10
CA ALA A 35 -3.25 -0.32 -8.14
C ALA A 35 -2.29 -0.10 -6.96
N ILE A 36 -1.07 0.36 -7.21
CA ILE A 36 -0.11 0.69 -6.14
C ILE A 36 -0.66 1.79 -5.24
N THR A 37 -1.24 2.85 -5.81
CA THR A 37 -1.90 3.90 -5.02
C THR A 37 -3.03 3.31 -4.18
N ALA A 38 -3.90 2.47 -4.75
CA ALA A 38 -4.98 1.83 -4.01
C ALA A 38 -4.45 0.92 -2.88
N MET A 39 -3.36 0.18 -3.11
CA MET A 39 -2.71 -0.64 -2.09
C MET A 39 -2.07 0.18 -0.97
N GLN A 40 -1.54 1.37 -1.27
CA GLN A 40 -1.02 2.29 -0.26
C GLN A 40 -2.14 2.97 0.54
N GLU A 41 -3.32 3.16 -0.05
CA GLU A 41 -4.49 3.69 0.67
C GLU A 41 -5.11 2.63 1.61
N LEU A 42 -5.02 1.35 1.23
CA LEU A 42 -5.67 0.23 1.92
C LEU A 42 -5.36 0.16 3.44
N PRO A 43 -4.08 0.19 3.91
CA PRO A 43 -3.79 0.14 5.33
C PRO A 43 -4.44 1.27 6.13
N LEU A 44 -4.45 2.49 5.57
CA LEU A 44 -5.02 3.67 6.21
C LEU A 44 -6.54 3.56 6.33
N HIS A 45 -7.20 3.07 5.28
CA HIS A 45 -8.65 2.86 5.29
C HIS A 45 -9.08 1.73 6.22
N ILE A 46 -8.30 0.65 6.31
CA ILE A 46 -8.57 -0.42 7.29
C ILE A 46 -8.48 0.13 8.72
N ILE A 47 -7.47 0.96 9.05
CA ILE A 47 -7.35 1.59 10.38
C ILE A 47 -8.63 2.41 10.70
N GLN A 48 -9.12 3.18 9.74
CA GLN A 48 -10.35 3.97 9.89
C GLN A 48 -11.61 3.10 10.05
N ASN A 49 -11.68 1.98 9.31
CA ASN A 49 -12.81 1.06 9.40
C ASN A 49 -12.82 0.27 10.72
N VAL A 50 -11.66 -0.16 11.21
CA VAL A 50 -11.52 -0.80 12.52
C VAL A 50 -12.11 0.09 13.61
N GLN A 51 -11.85 1.40 13.57
CA GLN A 51 -12.46 2.33 14.52
C GLN A 51 -13.98 2.35 14.42
N THR A 52 -14.48 2.56 13.20
CA THR A 52 -15.92 2.70 12.95
C THR A 52 -16.70 1.48 13.42
N HIS A 53 -16.19 0.27 13.14
CA HIS A 53 -16.89 -0.97 13.46
C HIS A 53 -16.60 -1.49 14.87
N ALA A 54 -15.35 -1.47 15.31
CA ALA A 54 -14.98 -2.08 16.58
C ALA A 54 -15.33 -1.19 17.77
N CYS A 55 -15.11 0.13 17.67
CA CYS A 55 -15.42 1.03 18.78
C CYS A 55 -16.92 1.11 19.04
N ALA A 56 -17.74 1.12 17.99
CA ALA A 56 -19.20 1.07 18.12
C ALA A 56 -19.70 -0.21 18.80
N ALA A 57 -18.94 -1.30 18.70
CA ALA A 57 -19.23 -2.58 19.34
C ALA A 57 -18.65 -2.68 20.78
N GLY A 58 -18.05 -1.62 21.32
CA GLY A 58 -17.48 -1.60 22.67
C GLY A 58 -16.04 -2.13 22.77
N CYS A 59 -15.41 -2.50 21.65
CA CYS A 59 -14.00 -2.90 21.64
C CYS A 59 -13.06 -1.72 21.86
N GLN A 60 -11.82 -2.02 22.24
CA GLN A 60 -10.71 -1.05 22.34
C GLN A 60 -9.52 -1.55 21.50
N PRO A 61 -9.58 -1.45 20.16
CA PRO A 61 -8.49 -1.90 19.30
C PRO A 61 -7.22 -1.12 19.59
N LYS A 62 -6.15 -1.88 19.81
CA LYS A 62 -4.78 -1.40 20.00
C LYS A 62 -3.95 -1.83 18.79
N LEU A 63 -2.87 -1.12 18.49
CA LEU A 63 -1.93 -1.55 17.45
C LEU A 63 -1.37 -2.94 17.72
N SER A 64 -1.10 -3.28 18.98
CA SER A 64 -0.59 -4.60 19.38
C SER A 64 -1.54 -5.75 19.03
N HIS A 65 -2.85 -5.49 18.86
CA HIS A 65 -3.79 -6.52 18.44
C HIS A 65 -3.52 -6.99 17.01
N TRP A 66 -2.79 -6.20 16.20
CA TRP A 66 -2.39 -6.60 14.85
C TRP A 66 -1.60 -7.90 14.86
N THR A 67 -0.51 -7.93 15.63
CA THR A 67 0.39 -9.09 15.70
C THR A 67 -0.21 -10.24 16.49
N GLN A 68 -1.08 -9.96 17.46
CA GLN A 68 -1.76 -10.98 18.25
C GLN A 68 -2.90 -11.67 17.47
N PHE A 69 -3.62 -10.95 16.61
CA PHE A 69 -4.86 -11.44 16.02
C PHE A 69 -5.17 -10.86 14.63
N GLY A 70 -4.98 -9.56 14.42
CA GLY A 70 -5.39 -8.85 13.21
C GLY A 70 -4.84 -9.45 11.91
N LYS A 71 -3.56 -9.87 11.90
CA LYS A 71 -2.96 -10.52 10.74
C LYS A 71 -3.69 -11.81 10.34
N GLN A 72 -3.82 -12.74 11.28
CA GLN A 72 -4.36 -14.07 10.98
C GLN A 72 -5.88 -14.05 10.76
N ALA A 73 -6.60 -13.28 11.57
CA ALA A 73 -8.06 -13.31 11.57
C ALA A 73 -8.70 -12.35 10.56
N VAL A 74 -8.00 -11.27 10.19
CA VAL A 74 -8.54 -10.24 9.30
C VAL A 74 -7.75 -10.16 8.00
N LEU A 75 -6.45 -9.88 8.07
CA LEU A 75 -5.65 -9.62 6.86
C LEU A 75 -5.58 -10.84 5.94
N GLU A 76 -5.15 -11.99 6.46
CA GLU A 76 -4.96 -13.20 5.66
C GLU A 76 -6.26 -13.62 4.94
N PRO A 77 -7.45 -13.64 5.61
CA PRO A 77 -8.71 -13.90 4.92
C PRO A 77 -9.10 -12.83 3.89
N VAL A 78 -8.95 -11.54 4.20
CA VAL A 78 -9.27 -10.45 3.23
C VAL A 78 -8.39 -10.56 1.98
N VAL A 79 -7.10 -10.84 2.16
CA VAL A 79 -6.16 -11.02 1.05
C VAL A 79 -6.47 -12.31 0.29
N ALA A 80 -6.91 -13.38 0.95
CA ALA A 80 -7.36 -14.59 0.28
C ALA A 80 -8.61 -14.35 -0.59
N ASP A 81 -9.60 -13.62 -0.06
CA ASP A 81 -10.81 -13.23 -0.80
C ASP A 81 -10.43 -12.40 -2.04
N GLY A 82 -9.52 -11.44 -1.89
CA GLY A 82 -9.02 -10.61 -3.00
C GLY A 82 -8.19 -11.39 -4.03
N ALA A 83 -7.27 -12.26 -3.58
CA ALA A 83 -6.42 -13.06 -4.46
C ALA A 83 -7.25 -14.00 -5.35
N ALA A 84 -8.29 -14.63 -4.79
CA ALA A 84 -9.23 -15.47 -5.53
C ALA A 84 -9.94 -14.67 -6.64
N ARG A 85 -10.43 -13.46 -6.33
CA ARG A 85 -11.14 -12.60 -7.29
C ARG A 85 -10.22 -12.00 -8.35
N CYS A 86 -8.99 -11.66 -7.98
CA CYS A 86 -8.01 -11.05 -8.88
C CYS A 86 -7.24 -12.07 -9.73
N SER A 87 -7.51 -13.38 -9.56
CA SER A 87 -6.77 -14.46 -10.22
C SER A 87 -5.25 -14.42 -9.90
N LEU A 88 -4.92 -14.09 -8.64
CA LEU A 88 -3.54 -13.95 -8.14
C LEU A 88 -3.22 -14.92 -6.98
N PRO A 89 -3.50 -16.23 -7.08
CA PRO A 89 -3.24 -17.16 -5.99
C PRO A 89 -1.76 -17.21 -5.59
N ASP A 90 -0.84 -17.17 -6.57
CA ASP A 90 0.60 -17.20 -6.32
C ASP A 90 1.13 -15.92 -5.67
N GLY A 91 0.40 -14.81 -5.82
CA GLY A 91 0.72 -13.51 -5.22
C GLY A 91 0.14 -13.30 -3.82
N GLN A 92 -0.74 -14.19 -3.34
CA GLN A 92 -1.45 -14.03 -2.07
C GLN A 92 -0.48 -13.89 -0.89
N ALA A 93 0.47 -14.81 -0.74
CA ALA A 93 1.44 -14.77 0.35
C ALA A 93 2.31 -13.50 0.30
N ALA A 94 2.73 -13.10 -0.90
CA ALA A 94 3.52 -11.88 -1.08
C ALA A 94 2.71 -10.62 -0.74
N MET A 95 1.40 -10.61 -1.02
CA MET A 95 0.50 -9.52 -0.63
C MET A 95 0.30 -9.45 0.89
N VAL A 96 0.16 -10.60 1.55
CA VAL A 96 0.11 -10.67 3.02
C VAL A 96 1.41 -10.13 3.61
N ASP A 97 2.57 -10.55 3.09
CA ASP A 97 3.87 -10.09 3.57
C ASP A 97 4.06 -8.58 3.35
N TYR A 98 3.63 -8.06 2.21
CA TYR A 98 3.67 -6.62 1.91
C TYR A 98 2.82 -5.83 2.91
N LEU A 99 1.56 -6.21 3.12
CA LEU A 99 0.67 -5.50 4.04
C LEU A 99 1.12 -5.66 5.50
N ASP A 100 1.57 -6.85 5.92
CA ASP A 100 2.10 -7.07 7.27
C ASP A 100 3.35 -6.24 7.55
N ALA A 101 4.28 -6.15 6.59
CA ALA A 101 5.46 -5.29 6.73
C ALA A 101 5.10 -3.80 6.86
N VAL A 102 4.06 -3.35 6.12
CA VAL A 102 3.54 -1.99 6.25
C VAL A 102 2.93 -1.77 7.64
N TYR A 103 2.06 -2.65 8.12
CA TYR A 103 1.44 -2.53 9.45
C TYR A 103 2.47 -2.56 10.58
N ARG A 104 3.46 -3.44 10.51
CA ARG A 104 4.56 -3.49 11.48
C ARG A 104 5.37 -2.19 11.49
N SER A 105 5.57 -1.55 10.34
CA SER A 105 6.22 -0.24 10.26
C SER A 105 5.40 0.83 10.96
N VAL A 106 4.08 0.86 10.71
CA VAL A 106 3.16 1.79 11.39
C VAL A 106 3.13 1.54 12.90
N GLU A 107 3.02 0.29 13.33
CA GLU A 107 3.05 -0.08 14.75
C GLU A 107 4.34 0.38 15.41
N ALA A 108 5.50 0.02 14.86
CA ALA A 108 6.79 0.34 15.45
C ALA A 108 7.04 1.85 15.58
N GLN A 109 6.64 2.63 14.57
CA GLN A 109 7.02 4.04 14.44
C GLN A 109 5.93 5.02 14.87
N CYS A 110 4.67 4.59 14.91
CA CYS A 110 3.54 5.48 15.16
C CYS A 110 2.78 5.19 16.46
N GLN A 111 3.06 4.09 17.16
CA GLN A 111 2.37 3.74 18.40
C GLN A 111 2.39 4.84 19.47
N ASP A 112 3.47 5.61 19.57
CA ASP A 112 3.59 6.66 20.58
C ASP A 112 2.61 7.82 20.37
N PHE A 113 2.08 7.99 19.14
CA PHE A 113 1.01 8.96 18.88
C PHE A 113 -0.37 8.52 19.39
N LEU A 114 -0.48 7.29 19.90
CA LEU A 114 -1.66 6.77 20.62
C LEU A 114 -1.47 6.79 22.15
N ALA A 115 -0.25 7.03 22.64
CA ALA A 115 0.04 7.14 24.07
C ALA A 115 -0.41 8.52 24.55
N PRO A 116 -1.53 8.59 25.31
CA PRO A 116 -1.64 7.93 26.62
C PRO A 116 -2.68 6.80 26.72
N ARG A 117 -3.45 6.51 25.66
CA ARG A 117 -4.69 5.72 25.77
C ARG A 117 -4.62 4.36 25.09
N SER A 118 -3.54 4.08 24.35
CA SER A 118 -3.19 2.77 23.77
C SER A 118 -4.22 2.14 22.81
N HIS A 119 -5.39 2.77 22.61
CA HIS A 119 -6.47 2.28 21.77
C HIS A 119 -7.07 3.39 20.90
N PHE A 120 -7.81 2.99 19.86
CA PHE A 120 -8.33 3.92 18.85
C PHE A 120 -9.74 4.52 19.10
N CYS A 121 -10.39 4.25 20.23
CA CYS A 121 -11.83 4.56 20.41
C CYS A 121 -12.17 5.87 21.13
N ASP A 122 -11.20 6.74 21.33
CA ASP A 122 -11.39 7.97 22.09
C ASP A 122 -12.14 9.06 21.34
N ASP A 123 -11.86 9.20 20.04
CA ASP A 123 -12.57 10.12 19.15
C ASP A 123 -13.47 9.30 18.22
N PRO A 124 -14.81 9.45 18.33
CA PRO A 124 -15.74 8.70 17.49
C PRO A 124 -15.47 8.95 16.00
N GLY A 125 -15.03 7.90 15.31
CA GLY A 125 -14.89 7.89 13.85
C GLY A 125 -13.56 8.46 13.30
N ALA A 126 -12.56 8.78 14.13
CA ALA A 126 -11.26 9.21 13.61
C ALA A 126 -10.08 8.86 14.54
N ALA A 127 -8.99 8.36 13.93
CA ALA A 127 -7.69 8.27 14.57
C ALA A 127 -7.14 9.66 14.87
N PRO A 128 -6.31 9.82 15.92
CA PRO A 128 -5.61 11.06 16.18
C PRO A 128 -4.89 11.56 14.91
N PRO A 129 -5.02 12.84 14.53
CA PRO A 129 -4.40 13.36 13.30
C PRO A 129 -2.88 13.11 13.24
N ALA A 130 -2.18 13.30 14.37
CA ALA A 130 -0.75 13.03 14.47
C ALA A 130 -0.40 11.56 14.20
N PHE A 131 -1.26 10.62 14.64
CA PHE A 131 -1.11 9.22 14.31
C PHE A 131 -1.33 8.98 12.82
N MET A 132 -2.37 9.56 12.20
CA MET A 132 -2.66 9.38 10.77
C MET A 132 -1.57 9.96 9.86
N ASP A 133 -0.99 11.09 10.24
CA ASP A 133 0.14 11.69 9.52
C ASP A 133 1.38 10.80 9.60
N CYS A 134 1.65 10.24 10.78
CA CYS A 134 2.70 9.24 10.93
C CYS A 134 2.43 8.00 10.09
N ALA A 135 1.23 7.42 10.21
CA ALA A 135 0.85 6.21 9.50
C ALA A 135 0.98 6.39 7.98
N ARG A 136 0.53 7.52 7.43
CA ARG A 136 0.66 7.82 5.99
C ARG A 136 2.12 7.87 5.54
N ARG A 137 3.00 8.50 6.33
CA ARG A 137 4.44 8.53 6.04
C ARG A 137 5.03 7.12 6.04
N GLU A 138 4.74 6.33 7.07
CA GLU A 138 5.30 4.99 7.22
C GLU A 138 4.74 4.01 6.19
N VAL A 139 3.46 4.12 5.83
CA VAL A 139 2.88 3.36 4.72
C VAL A 139 3.62 3.64 3.43
N ASN A 140 3.90 4.90 3.11
CA ASN A 140 4.66 5.24 1.90
C ASN A 140 6.08 4.69 1.92
N VAL A 141 6.80 4.85 3.04
CA VAL A 141 8.19 4.38 3.20
C VAL A 141 8.27 2.86 3.14
N ALA A 142 7.43 2.15 3.89
CA ALA A 142 7.40 0.69 3.90
C ALA A 142 6.94 0.15 2.54
N SER A 143 5.92 0.75 1.93
CA SER A 143 5.47 0.34 0.60
C SER A 143 6.58 0.45 -0.44
N ALA A 144 7.29 1.58 -0.49
CA ALA A 144 8.40 1.75 -1.44
C ALA A 144 9.50 0.68 -1.27
N ARG A 145 9.74 0.23 -0.02
CA ARG A 145 10.69 -0.83 0.29
C ARG A 145 10.21 -2.22 -0.11
N GLU A 146 8.93 -2.52 0.07
CA GLU A 146 8.38 -3.86 -0.13
C GLU A 146 7.82 -4.10 -1.54
N LEU A 147 7.43 -3.06 -2.28
CA LEU A 147 6.89 -3.15 -3.65
C LEU A 147 7.74 -3.98 -4.62
N PRO A 148 9.09 -3.91 -4.62
CA PRO A 148 9.91 -4.76 -5.50
C PRO A 148 9.66 -6.27 -5.32
N ARG A 149 9.24 -6.71 -4.13
CA ARG A 149 8.91 -8.13 -3.86
C ARG A 149 7.60 -8.55 -4.50
N LEU A 150 6.66 -7.60 -4.62
CA LEU A 150 5.37 -7.80 -5.30
C LEU A 150 5.48 -7.77 -6.82
N ALA A 151 6.45 -7.02 -7.36
CA ALA A 151 6.56 -6.74 -8.80
C ALA A 151 6.53 -8.00 -9.69
N ARG A 152 7.05 -9.14 -9.22
CA ARG A 152 7.06 -10.40 -9.98
C ARG A 152 5.70 -11.11 -10.06
N TYR A 153 4.74 -10.71 -9.22
CA TYR A 153 3.43 -11.34 -9.09
C TYR A 153 2.32 -10.53 -9.77
N ILE A 154 2.62 -9.31 -10.21
CA ILE A 154 1.64 -8.40 -10.77
C ILE A 154 1.99 -8.07 -12.23
N ASN A 155 0.96 -7.92 -13.03
CA ASN A 155 0.99 -7.40 -14.39
C ASN A 155 -0.21 -6.45 -14.60
N GLU A 156 -0.31 -5.81 -15.76
CA GLU A 156 -1.39 -4.84 -16.01
C GLU A 156 -2.80 -5.40 -15.79
N GLU A 157 -3.06 -6.64 -16.22
CA GLU A 157 -4.38 -7.27 -16.05
C GLU A 157 -4.69 -7.46 -14.56
N SER A 158 -3.73 -8.03 -13.81
CA SER A 158 -3.92 -8.27 -12.39
C SER A 158 -3.99 -6.96 -11.60
N CYS A 159 -3.23 -5.95 -11.99
CA CYS A 159 -3.27 -4.62 -11.40
C CYS A 159 -4.63 -3.96 -11.58
N SER A 160 -5.22 -4.03 -12.77
CA SER A 160 -6.57 -3.50 -13.00
C SER A 160 -7.61 -4.18 -12.10
N LYS A 161 -7.51 -5.52 -11.91
CA LYS A 161 -8.40 -6.25 -10.99
C LYS A 161 -8.16 -5.88 -9.53
N VAL A 162 -6.90 -5.75 -9.12
CA VAL A 162 -6.52 -5.33 -7.76
C VAL A 162 -7.06 -3.93 -7.46
N GLU A 163 -6.88 -2.97 -8.37
CA GLU A 163 -7.43 -1.63 -8.23
C GLU A 163 -8.96 -1.68 -8.12
N ALA A 164 -9.63 -2.39 -9.02
CA ALA A 164 -11.09 -2.50 -9.04
C ALA A 164 -11.61 -3.10 -7.72
N TYR A 165 -10.99 -4.16 -7.21
CA TYR A 165 -11.38 -4.77 -5.95
C TYR A 165 -11.07 -3.86 -4.74
N ALA A 166 -9.88 -3.25 -4.69
CA ALA A 166 -9.47 -2.34 -3.62
C ALA A 166 -10.36 -1.10 -3.51
N ARG A 167 -11.03 -0.69 -4.60
CA ARG A 167 -11.98 0.42 -4.63
C ARG A 167 -13.45 -0.01 -4.57
N SER A 168 -13.73 -1.31 -4.51
CA SER A 168 -15.10 -1.84 -4.61
C SER A 168 -15.87 -1.76 -3.29
N ALA A 169 -17.18 -1.60 -3.39
CA ALA A 169 -18.11 -1.81 -2.28
C ALA A 169 -18.02 -3.24 -1.73
N GLU A 170 -17.67 -4.23 -2.55
CA GLU A 170 -17.50 -5.61 -2.08
C GLU A 170 -16.41 -5.72 -1.01
N LEU A 171 -15.25 -5.06 -1.20
CA LEU A 171 -14.21 -5.04 -0.17
C LEU A 171 -14.70 -4.30 1.09
N TRP A 172 -15.23 -3.10 0.91
CA TRP A 172 -15.46 -2.16 2.03
C TRP A 172 -16.76 -2.40 2.79
N ASP A 173 -17.81 -2.88 2.12
CA ASP A 173 -19.15 -3.05 2.71
C ASP A 173 -19.46 -4.52 3.01
N VAL A 174 -18.72 -5.48 2.44
CA VAL A 174 -18.97 -6.93 2.60
C VAL A 174 -17.79 -7.66 3.19
N ASP A 175 -16.66 -7.76 2.48
CA ASP A 175 -15.56 -8.64 2.83
C ASP A 175 -14.84 -8.16 4.10
N LEU A 176 -14.40 -6.90 4.16
CA LEU A 176 -13.73 -6.35 5.33
C LEU A 176 -14.63 -6.33 6.58
N PRO A 177 -15.88 -5.81 6.55
CA PRO A 177 -16.76 -5.83 7.72
C PRO A 177 -17.03 -7.25 8.24
N ARG A 178 -17.23 -8.21 7.33
CA ARG A 178 -17.40 -9.63 7.69
C ARG A 178 -16.17 -10.18 8.42
N ARG A 179 -14.95 -9.88 7.94
CA ARG A 179 -13.72 -10.31 8.61
C ARG A 179 -13.47 -9.57 9.92
N LEU A 180 -13.83 -8.29 10.00
CA LEU A 180 -13.76 -7.49 11.24
C LEU A 180 -14.77 -7.97 12.29
N GLY A 181 -15.91 -8.55 11.90
CA GLY A 181 -16.85 -9.17 12.85
C GLY A 181 -16.19 -10.21 13.74
N VAL A 182 -15.25 -11.00 13.18
CA VAL A 182 -14.49 -12.01 13.93
C VAL A 182 -13.56 -11.37 14.98
N TYR A 183 -13.03 -10.17 14.69
CA TYR A 183 -12.29 -9.38 15.68
C TYR A 183 -13.21 -8.87 16.78
N VAL A 184 -14.38 -8.33 16.41
CA VAL A 184 -15.35 -7.78 17.37
C VAL A 184 -15.82 -8.84 18.36
N GLU A 185 -16.04 -10.07 17.92
CA GLU A 185 -16.45 -11.19 18.79
C GLU A 185 -15.43 -11.54 19.88
N ARG A 186 -14.14 -11.20 19.68
CA ARG A 186 -13.03 -11.62 20.55
C ARG A 186 -12.26 -10.48 21.17
N CYS A 187 -12.58 -9.24 20.85
CA CYS A 187 -11.75 -8.08 21.19
C CYS A 187 -11.59 -7.84 22.70
N HIS A 188 -12.46 -8.40 23.53
CA HIS A 188 -12.38 -8.32 24.99
C HIS A 188 -11.45 -9.37 25.62
N GLU A 189 -10.98 -10.35 24.84
CA GLU A 189 -10.05 -11.40 25.25
C GLU A 189 -8.59 -11.08 24.87
N LEU A 190 -8.36 -10.00 24.13
CA LEU A 190 -7.07 -9.58 23.56
C LEU A 190 -6.31 -8.58 24.46
#